data_AF-A0A1R0ZNB5-F1
#
_entry.id   AF-A0A1R0ZNB5-F1
#
_cell.length_a   1.000
_cell.length_b   1.000
_cell.length_c   1.000
_cell.angle_alpha   90.00
_cell.angle_beta   90.00
_cell.angle_gamma   90.00
#
_symmetry.space_group_name_H-M   'P 1'
#
loop_
_entity.id
_entity.type
_entity.pdbx_description
1 polymer ?
#
loop_
_entity_poly.entity_id
_entity_poly.type
_entity_poly.pdbx_seq_one_letter_code
_entity_poly.pdbx_strand_id
1 'polypeptide(L)'
;MKKSKMNDERVVSQRRKIQSDAYQILVYCLLISVLIQQFIMNAPFEQFAVEFFCLIGSGIYITIRHLSVGVEIWDSRRNTNKKLLINSIISGGICVSLLIVLAGERNVWSIILIFVSFIIVYFLTHLVLRNINKKRQQQIDDELSSDDTVE
;
A
#
# COMPACT_ATOMS: atom_id res chain seq x y z
N MET A 1 24.55 -3.37 38.89
CA MET A 1 24.44 -2.82 37.52
C MET A 1 23.56 -3.73 36.67
N LYS A 2 22.41 -3.23 36.22
CA LYS A 2 21.50 -3.96 35.31
C LYS A 2 22.19 -3.98 33.94
N LYS A 3 22.71 -5.14 33.51
CA LYS A 3 23.24 -5.31 32.14
C LYS A 3 22.10 -5.02 31.17
N SER A 4 22.10 -3.85 30.53
CA SER A 4 21.24 -3.63 29.38
C SER A 4 21.70 -4.62 28.32
N LYS A 5 20.79 -5.52 27.92
CA LYS A 5 21.03 -6.48 26.85
C LYS A 5 21.03 -5.66 25.57
N MET A 6 22.19 -5.10 25.21
CA MET A 6 22.39 -4.40 23.95
C MET A 6 22.13 -5.43 22.85
N ASN A 7 20.93 -5.41 22.28
CA ASN A 7 20.58 -6.29 21.19
C ASN A 7 21.36 -5.80 19.97
N ASP A 8 22.12 -6.70 19.36
CA ASP A 8 22.86 -6.39 18.13
C ASP A 8 21.88 -5.87 17.06
N GLU A 9 22.12 -4.65 16.58
CA GLU A 9 21.32 -3.98 15.56
C GLU A 9 21.25 -4.80 14.26
N ARG A 10 22.29 -5.60 13.97
CA ARG A 10 22.28 -6.53 12.83
C ARG A 10 21.26 -7.64 13.03
N VAL A 11 21.18 -8.21 14.22
CA VAL A 11 20.20 -9.25 14.54
C VAL A 11 18.77 -8.68 14.51
N VAL A 12 18.58 -7.47 15.03
CA VAL A 12 17.27 -6.78 15.02
C VAL A 12 16.83 -6.46 13.59
N SER A 13 17.71 -5.93 12.74
CA SER A 13 17.40 -5.59 11.35
C SER A 13 17.08 -6.83 10.51
N GLN A 14 17.85 -7.91 10.65
CA GLN A 14 17.56 -9.18 9.98
C GLN A 14 16.20 -9.76 10.42
N ARG A 15 15.90 -9.74 11.72
CA ARG A 15 14.60 -10.21 12.23
C ARG A 15 13.43 -9.40 11.68
N ARG A 16 13.56 -8.06 11.61
CA ARG A 16 12.54 -7.18 11.01
C ARG A 16 12.33 -7.48 9.54
N LYS A 17 13.42 -7.72 8.80
CA LYS A 17 13.35 -8.09 7.38
C LYS A 17 12.60 -9.41 7.17
N ILE A 18 12.96 -10.46 7.92
CA ILE A 18 12.27 -11.77 7.84
C ILE A 18 10.77 -11.63 8.16
N GLN A 19 10.41 -10.82 9.17
CA GLN A 19 9.01 -10.56 9.50
C GLN A 19 8.27 -9.80 8.39
N SER A 20 8.94 -8.83 7.76
CA SER A 20 8.39 -8.10 6.60
C SER A 20 8.15 -9.03 5.42
N ASP A 21 9.12 -9.89 5.11
CA ASP A 21 9.02 -10.86 4.00
C ASP A 21 7.89 -11.87 4.26
N ALA A 22 7.80 -12.40 5.48
CA ALA A 22 6.72 -13.30 5.88
C ALA A 22 5.33 -12.64 5.81
N TYR A 23 5.24 -11.37 6.24
CA TYR A 23 4.01 -10.60 6.12
C TYR A 23 3.60 -10.41 4.64
N GLN A 24 4.57 -10.07 3.77
CA GLN A 24 4.30 -9.88 2.35
C GLN A 24 3.82 -11.18 1.68
N ILE A 25 4.42 -12.32 2.03
CA ILE A 25 3.95 -13.64 1.58
C ILE A 25 2.52 -13.88 2.03
N LEU A 26 2.18 -13.59 3.30
CA LEU A 26 0.84 -13.76 3.82
C LEU A 26 -0.19 -12.90 3.07
N VAL A 27 0.13 -11.63 2.80
CA VAL A 27 -0.74 -10.74 2.00
C VAL A 27 -0.95 -11.29 0.59
N TYR A 28 0.09 -11.83 -0.06
CA TYR A 28 -0.07 -12.47 -1.37
C TYR A 28 -0.91 -13.75 -1.31
N CYS A 29 -0.76 -14.56 -0.28
CA CYS A 29 -1.63 -15.72 -0.07
C CYS A 29 -3.10 -15.31 0.10
N LEU A 30 -3.38 -14.26 0.89
CA LEU A 30 -4.74 -13.71 1.02
C LEU A 30 -5.28 -13.22 -0.32
N LEU A 31 -4.48 -12.49 -1.09
CA LEU A 31 -4.88 -11.99 -2.41
C LEU A 31 -5.24 -13.14 -3.34
N ILE A 32 -4.37 -14.14 -3.45
CA ILE A 32 -4.61 -15.32 -4.28
C ILE A 32 -5.86 -16.07 -3.82
N SER A 33 -6.06 -16.23 -2.50
CA SER A 33 -7.25 -16.90 -1.95
C SER A 33 -8.54 -16.20 -2.37
N VAL A 34 -8.60 -14.87 -2.22
CA VAL A 34 -9.75 -14.07 -2.62
C VAL A 34 -10.00 -14.19 -4.13
N LEU A 35 -8.96 -14.14 -4.96
CA LEU A 35 -9.09 -14.27 -6.41
C LEU A 35 -9.63 -15.66 -6.81
N ILE A 36 -9.13 -16.74 -6.19
CA ILE A 36 -9.60 -18.11 -6.46
C ILE A 36 -11.06 -18.26 -6.02
N GLN A 37 -11.41 -17.83 -4.81
CA GLN A 37 -12.77 -17.95 -4.29
C GLN A 37 -13.77 -17.16 -5.15
N GLN A 38 -13.44 -15.91 -5.51
CA GLN A 38 -14.32 -15.06 -6.31
C GLN A 38 -14.47 -15.57 -7.75
N PHE A 39 -13.36 -15.86 -8.45
CA PHE A 39 -13.38 -16.06 -9.91
C PHE A 39 -13.36 -17.52 -10.35
N ILE A 40 -12.73 -18.42 -9.59
CA ILE A 40 -12.66 -19.85 -9.94
C ILE A 40 -13.83 -20.59 -9.30
N MET A 41 -14.08 -20.35 -8.01
CA MET A 41 -15.13 -21.03 -7.27
C MET A 41 -16.50 -20.37 -7.40
N ASN A 42 -16.58 -19.14 -7.93
CA ASN A 42 -17.81 -18.33 -7.96
C ASN A 42 -18.49 -18.26 -6.58
N ALA A 43 -17.68 -18.19 -5.51
CA ALA A 43 -18.17 -18.17 -4.14
C ALA A 43 -18.91 -16.85 -3.86
N PRO A 44 -19.98 -16.88 -3.05
CA PRO A 44 -20.64 -15.65 -2.61
C PRO A 44 -19.69 -14.82 -1.75
N PHE A 45 -19.86 -13.49 -1.76
CA PHE A 45 -19.01 -12.55 -1.02
C PHE A 45 -18.86 -12.90 0.46
N GLU A 46 -19.93 -13.38 1.10
CA GLU A 46 -19.95 -13.78 2.50
C GLU A 46 -18.88 -14.83 2.84
N GLN A 47 -18.53 -15.70 1.89
CA GLN A 47 -17.57 -16.79 2.09
C GLN A 47 -16.12 -16.30 2.16
N PHE A 48 -15.79 -15.18 1.51
CA PHE A 48 -14.43 -14.64 1.46
C PHE A 48 -14.31 -13.21 2.03
N ALA A 49 -15.39 -12.70 2.63
CA ALA A 49 -15.45 -11.34 3.14
C ALA A 49 -14.37 -11.09 4.19
N VAL A 50 -14.09 -12.05 5.06
CA VAL A 50 -13.07 -11.93 6.11
C VAL A 50 -11.68 -11.78 5.51
N GLU A 51 -11.32 -12.61 4.53
CA GLU A 51 -10.05 -12.54 3.81
C GLU A 51 -9.90 -11.21 3.07
N PHE A 52 -10.99 -10.77 2.41
CA PHE A 52 -11.03 -9.48 1.74
C PHE A 52 -10.82 -8.31 2.70
N PHE A 53 -11.53 -8.28 3.84
CA PHE A 53 -11.36 -7.23 4.84
C PHE A 53 -9.98 -7.28 5.52
N CYS A 54 -9.43 -8.46 5.76
CA CYS A 54 -8.06 -8.60 6.27
C CYS A 54 -7.04 -8.02 5.27
N LEU A 55 -7.20 -8.30 3.98
CA LEU A 55 -6.34 -7.77 2.92
C LEU A 55 -6.40 -6.25 2.85
N ILE A 56 -7.61 -5.68 2.79
CA ILE A 56 -7.79 -4.22 2.72
C ILE A 56 -7.35 -3.56 4.03
N GLY A 57 -7.76 -4.09 5.18
CA GLY A 57 -7.44 -3.56 6.50
C GLY A 57 -5.95 -3.54 6.78
N SER A 58 -5.23 -4.59 6.39
CA SER A 58 -3.77 -4.67 6.54
C SER A 58 -3.03 -3.63 5.68
N GLY A 59 -3.47 -3.40 4.44
CA GLY A 59 -2.94 -2.35 3.58
C GLY A 59 -3.19 -0.94 4.13
N ILE A 60 -4.39 -0.68 4.65
CA ILE A 60 -4.74 0.60 5.29
C ILE A 60 -3.89 0.81 6.54
N TYR A 61 -3.79 -0.19 7.41
CA TYR A 61 -3.03 -0.11 8.65
C TYR A 61 -1.56 0.24 8.40
N ILE A 62 -0.90 -0.43 7.46
CA ILE A 62 0.50 -0.14 7.11
C ILE A 62 0.64 1.29 6.59
N THR A 63 -0.25 1.71 5.70
CA THR A 63 -0.21 3.06 5.12
C THR A 63 -0.33 4.12 6.21
N ILE A 64 -1.31 3.97 7.12
CA ILE A 64 -1.51 4.88 8.25
C ILE A 64 -0.29 4.86 9.18
N ARG A 65 0.26 3.67 9.47
CA ARG A 65 1.41 3.54 10.37
C ARG A 65 2.65 4.21 9.80
N HIS A 66 2.91 4.06 8.50
CA HIS A 66 4.00 4.76 7.83
C HIS A 66 3.83 6.28 7.92
N LEU A 67 2.63 6.80 7.64
CA LEU A 67 2.32 8.23 7.77
C LEU A 67 2.49 8.73 9.21
N SER A 68 2.12 7.91 10.20
CA SER A 68 2.18 8.27 11.62
C SER A 68 3.61 8.35 12.15
N VAL A 69 4.51 7.51 11.62
CA VAL A 69 5.94 7.53 11.97
C VAL A 69 6.71 8.56 11.13
N GLY A 70 6.06 9.15 10.11
CA GLY A 70 6.71 10.08 9.19
C GLY A 70 7.71 9.42 8.25
N VAL A 71 7.62 8.10 8.09
CA VAL A 71 8.43 7.38 7.10
C VAL A 71 7.97 7.82 5.72
N GLU A 72 8.92 8.31 4.93
CA GLU A 72 8.64 8.72 3.56
C GLU A 72 8.16 7.51 2.73
N ILE A 73 6.86 7.46 2.45
CA ILE A 73 6.22 6.33 1.75
C ILE A 73 6.57 6.33 0.26
N TRP A 74 6.71 7.53 -0.30
CA TRP A 74 7.13 7.76 -1.67
C TRP A 74 8.32 8.69 -1.64
N ASP A 75 9.43 8.28 -2.23
CA ASP A 75 10.63 9.10 -2.49
C ASP A 75 10.21 10.38 -3.26
N SER A 76 9.76 11.36 -2.50
CA SER A 76 9.14 12.62 -2.86
C SER A 76 10.11 13.46 -3.67
N ARG A 77 11.41 13.28 -3.40
CA ARG A 77 12.51 13.94 -4.10
C ARG A 77 12.69 13.43 -5.54
N ARG A 78 12.25 12.19 -5.84
CA ARG A 78 12.46 11.52 -7.15
C ARG A 78 11.17 11.16 -7.90
N ASN A 79 10.00 11.33 -7.28
CA ASN A 79 8.69 11.04 -7.88
C ASN A 79 8.01 12.27 -8.47
N THR A 80 8.26 12.51 -9.76
CA THR A 80 7.52 13.50 -10.55
C THR A 80 6.06 13.07 -10.76
N ASN A 81 5.13 14.01 -10.88
CA ASN A 81 3.72 13.76 -11.29
C ASN A 81 3.61 12.84 -12.52
N LYS A 82 4.60 12.88 -13.43
CA LYS A 82 4.69 11.98 -14.59
C LYS A 82 4.80 10.50 -14.21
N LYS A 83 5.62 10.15 -13.21
CA LYS A 83 5.78 8.76 -12.76
C LYS A 83 4.50 8.24 -12.09
N LEU A 84 3.83 9.09 -11.31
CA LEU A 84 2.53 8.78 -10.71
C LEU A 84 1.48 8.45 -11.77
N LEU A 85 1.40 9.25 -12.84
CA LEU A 85 0.48 8.99 -13.95
C LEU A 85 0.81 7.68 -14.68
N ILE A 86 2.09 7.41 -14.96
CA ILE A 86 2.51 6.16 -15.59
C ILE A 86 2.12 4.96 -14.72
N ASN A 87 2.38 5.02 -13.41
CA ASN A 87 2.05 3.94 -12.48
C ASN A 87 0.53 3.73 -12.36
N SER A 88 -0.25 4.80 -12.40
CA SER A 88 -1.72 4.74 -12.43
C SER A 88 -2.24 4.06 -13.70
N ILE A 89 -1.64 4.33 -14.86
CA ILE A 89 -2.05 3.71 -16.13
C ILE A 89 -1.68 2.23 -16.13
N ILE A 90 -0.47 1.88 -15.70
CA ILE A 90 -0.02 0.48 -15.61
C ILE A 90 -0.92 -0.33 -14.67
N SER A 91 -1.18 0.20 -13.47
CA SER A 91 -2.06 -0.46 -12.48
C SER A 91 -3.51 -0.58 -12.98
N GLY A 92 -4.04 0.45 -13.64
CA GLY A 92 -5.35 0.38 -14.29
C GLY A 92 -5.40 -0.68 -15.40
N GLY A 93 -4.33 -0.79 -16.19
CA GLY A 93 -4.22 -1.80 -17.25
C GLY A 93 -4.21 -3.23 -16.70
N ILE A 94 -3.51 -3.45 -15.58
CA ILE A 94 -3.53 -4.72 -14.85
C ILE A 94 -4.92 -5.01 -14.29
N CYS A 95 -5.61 -4.01 -13.75
CA CYS A 95 -6.97 -4.18 -13.23
C CYS A 95 -7.95 -4.62 -14.34
N VAL A 96 -7.91 -3.97 -15.50
CA VAL A 96 -8.75 -4.32 -16.65
C VAL A 96 -8.41 -5.70 -17.20
N SER A 97 -7.12 -6.05 -17.31
CA SER A 97 -6.73 -7.37 -17.80
C SER A 97 -7.20 -8.48 -16.87
N LEU A 98 -7.12 -8.28 -15.55
CA LEU A 98 -7.69 -9.19 -14.56
C LEU A 98 -9.21 -9.33 -14.73
N LEU A 99 -9.95 -8.24 -14.96
CA LEU A 99 -11.40 -8.31 -15.16
C LEU A 99 -11.77 -9.08 -16.43
N ILE A 100 -11.07 -8.86 -17.54
CA ILE A 100 -11.35 -9.57 -18.80
C ILE A 100 -11.03 -11.06 -18.66
N VAL A 101 -9.89 -11.40 -18.03
CA VAL A 101 -9.40 -12.78 -17.93
C VAL A 101 -10.13 -13.58 -16.85
N LEU A 102 -10.32 -13.00 -15.66
CA LEU A 102 -10.88 -13.70 -14.51
C LEU A 102 -12.40 -13.53 -14.39
N ALA A 103 -12.92 -12.32 -14.62
CA ALA A 103 -14.36 -12.07 -14.54
C ALA A 103 -15.08 -12.42 -15.86
N GLY A 104 -14.34 -12.60 -16.95
CA GLY A 104 -14.91 -12.90 -18.26
C GLY A 104 -15.70 -11.72 -18.86
N GLU A 105 -15.54 -10.50 -18.33
CA GLU A 105 -16.26 -9.32 -18.79
C GLU A 105 -15.84 -8.99 -20.23
N ARG A 106 -16.83 -8.83 -21.12
CA ARG A 106 -16.64 -8.51 -22.55
C ARG A 106 -17.26 -7.19 -22.95
N ASN A 107 -18.05 -6.58 -22.08
CA ASN A 107 -18.66 -5.29 -22.36
C ASN A 107 -17.60 -4.18 -22.31
N VAL A 108 -17.24 -3.70 -23.49
CA VAL A 108 -16.22 -2.66 -23.68
C VAL A 108 -16.58 -1.38 -22.93
N TRP A 109 -17.86 -1.00 -22.86
CA TRP A 109 -18.30 0.19 -22.12
C TRP A 109 -18.07 0.03 -20.61
N SER A 110 -18.43 -1.12 -20.03
CA SER A 110 -18.19 -1.42 -18.62
C SER A 110 -16.70 -1.39 -18.29
N ILE A 111 -15.87 -1.99 -19.16
CA ILE A 111 -14.42 -2.02 -18.99
C ILE A 111 -13.82 -0.61 -19.01
N ILE A 112 -14.22 0.23 -19.96
CA ILE A 112 -13.74 1.62 -20.06
C ILE A 112 -14.15 2.43 -18.83
N LEU A 113 -15.41 2.29 -18.38
CA LEU A 113 -15.90 2.98 -17.19
C LEU A 113 -15.13 2.59 -15.94
N ILE A 114 -14.88 1.29 -15.73
CA ILE A 114 -14.10 0.79 -14.59
C ILE A 114 -12.65 1.29 -14.66
N PHE A 115 -12.03 1.25 -15.84
CA PHE A 115 -10.66 1.76 -16.03
C PHE A 115 -10.53 3.24 -15.67
N VAL A 116 -11.42 4.08 -16.19
CA VAL A 116 -11.43 5.51 -15.92
C VAL A 116 -11.70 5.79 -14.45
N SER A 117 -12.69 5.09 -13.86
CA SER A 117 -13.00 5.19 -12.43
C SER A 117 -11.80 4.82 -11.55
N PHE A 118 -11.12 3.72 -11.87
CA PHE A 118 -9.93 3.26 -11.15
C PHE A 118 -8.81 4.31 -11.19
N ILE A 119 -8.50 4.88 -12.36
CA ILE A 119 -7.48 5.92 -12.50
C ILE A 119 -7.82 7.15 -11.64
N ILE A 120 -9.07 7.60 -11.65
CA ILE A 120 -9.50 8.76 -10.86
C ILE A 120 -9.34 8.49 -9.37
N VAL A 121 -9.82 7.34 -8.88
CA VAL A 121 -9.71 6.96 -7.46
C VAL A 121 -8.24 6.80 -7.04
N TYR A 122 -7.43 6.15 -7.87
CA TYR A 122 -6.00 5.96 -7.63
C TYR A 122 -5.28 7.31 -7.52
N PHE A 123 -5.52 8.21 -8.46
CA PHE A 123 -4.92 9.53 -8.49
C PHE A 123 -5.33 10.36 -7.26
N LEU A 124 -6.63 10.35 -6.91
CA LEU A 124 -7.15 11.09 -5.76
C LEU A 124 -6.54 10.56 -4.45
N THR A 125 -6.49 9.24 -4.28
CA THR A 125 -5.89 8.59 -3.10
C THR A 125 -4.42 8.97 -2.95
N HIS A 126 -3.64 8.93 -4.03
CA HIS A 126 -2.25 9.36 -3.99
C HIS A 126 -2.07 10.85 -3.69
N LEU A 127 -2.94 11.72 -4.22
CA LEU A 127 -2.89 13.14 -3.92
C LEU A 127 -3.12 13.39 -2.42
N VAL A 128 -4.14 12.76 -1.84
CA VAL A 128 -4.44 12.84 -0.40
C VAL A 128 -3.25 12.34 0.42
N LEU A 129 -2.73 11.15 0.11
CA LEU A 129 -1.58 10.58 0.81
C LEU A 129 -0.34 11.47 0.72
N ARG A 130 -0.05 12.03 -0.46
CA ARG A 130 1.09 12.95 -0.65
C ARG A 130 0.95 14.21 0.19
N ASN A 131 -0.25 14.79 0.24
CA ASN A 131 -0.49 15.99 1.04
C ASN A 131 -0.35 15.73 2.54
N ILE A 132 -0.85 14.59 3.04
CA ILE A 132 -0.68 14.19 4.44
C ILE A 132 0.80 13.94 4.73
N ASN A 133 1.50 13.21 3.86
CA ASN A 133 2.90 12.90 4.04
C ASN A 133 3.76 14.17 4.07
N LYS A 134 3.54 15.12 3.14
CA LYS A 134 4.26 16.39 3.11
C LYS A 134 4.07 17.19 4.40
N LYS A 135 2.84 17.27 4.94
CA LYS A 135 2.56 17.96 6.20
C LYS A 135 3.29 17.32 7.38
N ARG A 136 3.31 15.98 7.45
CA ARG A 136 4.00 15.25 8.52
C ARG A 136 5.51 15.39 8.44
N GLN A 137 6.06 15.34 7.22
CA GLN A 137 7.50 15.50 7.00
C GLN A 137 7.97 16.89 7.42
N GLN A 138 7.20 17.94 7.09
CA GLN A 138 7.47 19.31 7.57
C GLN A 138 7.44 19.42 9.09
N GLN A 139 6.48 18.78 9.77
CA GLN A 139 6.43 18.80 11.24
C GLN A 139 7.69 18.20 11.89
N ILE A 140 8.22 17.12 11.30
CA ILE A 140 9.43 16.45 11.80
C ILE A 140 10.66 17.31 11.53
N ASP A 141 10.76 17.90 10.34
CA ASP A 141 11.86 18.80 9.99
C ASP A 141 11.89 20.05 10.90
N ASP A 142 10.72 20.62 11.20
CA ASP A 142 10.57 21.78 12.10
C ASP A 142 11.00 21.41 13.54
N GLU A 143 10.57 20.25 14.05
CA GLU A 143 10.93 19.75 15.40
C GLU A 143 12.44 19.54 15.54
N LEU A 144 13.08 18.88 14.56
CA LEU A 144 14.54 18.69 14.51
C LEU A 144 15.30 20.02 14.48
N SER A 145 14.88 20.95 13.62
CA SER A 145 15.54 22.26 13.50
C SER A 145 15.43 23.10 14.77
N SER A 146 14.36 22.93 15.54
CA SER A 146 14.18 23.62 16.82
C SER A 146 15.08 23.06 17.91
N ASP A 147 15.29 21.73 17.94
CA ASP A 147 16.16 21.07 18.92
C ASP A 147 17.64 21.46 18.69
N ASP A 148 18.08 21.51 17.42
CA ASP A 148 19.42 21.95 17.02
C ASP A 148 19.73 23.42 17.38
N THR A 149 18.72 24.25 17.63
CA THR A 149 18.90 25.68 18.00
C THR A 149 18.93 25.94 19.51
N VAL A 150 18.59 24.95 20.33
CA VAL A 150 18.54 25.05 21.80
C VAL A 150 19.80 24.49 22.48
N GLU A 151 20.64 23.76 21.72
CA GLU A 151 21.97 23.28 22.14
C GLU A 151 23.09 24.30 21.83
#